data_AF-A0A936GDI8-F1
#
_entry.id   AF-A0A936GDI8-F1
#
_cell.length_a   1.000
_cell.length_b   1.000
_cell.length_c   1.000
_cell.angle_alpha   90.00
_cell.angle_beta   90.00
_cell.angle_gamma   90.00
#
_symmetry.space_group_name_H-M   'P 1'
#
loop_
_entity.id
_entity.type
_entity.pdbx_description
1 polymer ?
#
loop_
_entity_poly.entity_id
_entity_poly.type
_entity_poly.pdbx_seq_one_letter_code
_entity_poly.pdbx_strand_id
1 'polypeptide(L)'
;MIGEYEADLVVDGKIVVELKSVSRFSSAHEAQAIHYLTAGLQLALLINFGASSLEHRRIVKSQKQPQKFASIREISGKNSLEETS
;
A
#
# COMPACT_ATOMS: atom_id res chain seq x y z
N MET A 1 9.41 5.89 -22.27
CA MET A 1 10.18 4.64 -22.38
C MET A 1 9.98 3.90 -21.07
N ILE A 2 9.22 2.81 -21.09
CA ILE A 2 9.00 1.99 -19.89
C ILE A 2 10.12 0.96 -19.95
N GLY A 3 11.14 1.12 -19.11
CA GLY A 3 12.14 0.07 -18.90
C GLY A 3 11.50 -1.10 -18.18
N GLU A 4 11.84 -2.33 -18.56
CA GLU A 4 11.50 -3.51 -17.78
C GLU A 4 12.22 -3.41 -16.44
N TYR A 5 11.45 -3.12 -15.37
CA TYR A 5 11.99 -2.99 -14.02
C TYR A 5 12.00 -4.36 -13.35
N GLU A 6 13.16 -5.02 -13.40
CA GLU A 6 13.43 -6.23 -12.64
C GLU A 6 13.77 -5.86 -11.19
N ALA A 7 13.15 -6.55 -10.23
CA ALA A 7 13.41 -6.32 -8.82
C ALA A 7 14.73 -6.98 -8.39
N ASP A 8 15.48 -6.36 -7.49
CA ASP A 8 16.77 -6.90 -7.03
C ASP A 8 16.62 -8.27 -6.34
N LEU A 9 15.60 -8.42 -5.49
CA LEU A 9 15.30 -9.67 -4.81
C LEU A 9 13.82 -9.81 -4.49
N VAL A 10 13.27 -11.00 -4.74
CA VAL A 10 11.93 -11.40 -4.28
C VAL A 10 12.05 -12.62 -3.38
N VAL A 11 11.50 -12.53 -2.17
CA VAL A 11 11.53 -13.60 -1.16
C VAL A 11 10.14 -14.21 -1.02
N ASP A 12 10.08 -15.55 -1.12
CA ASP A 12 8.85 -16.37 -0.99
C ASP A 12 7.70 -15.91 -1.90
N GLY A 13 8.02 -15.25 -3.03
CA GLY A 13 7.02 -14.66 -3.93
C GLY A 13 6.08 -13.63 -3.27
N LYS A 14 6.45 -13.08 -2.11
CA LYS A 14 5.59 -12.21 -1.28
C LYS A 14 6.25 -10.90 -0.89
N ILE A 15 7.57 -10.88 -0.80
CA ILE A 15 8.34 -9.73 -0.32
C ILE A 15 9.28 -9.30 -1.44
N VAL A 16 9.23 -8.02 -1.82
CA VAL A 16 10.26 -7.42 -2.67
C VAL A 16 11.25 -6.65 -1.81
N VAL A 17 12.54 -6.81 -2.10
CA VAL A 17 13.63 -6.05 -1.51
C VAL A 17 14.33 -5.28 -2.63
N GLU A 18 14.43 -3.97 -2.47
CA GLU A 18 15.04 -3.04 -3.42
C GLU A 18 16.22 -2.33 -2.77
N LEU A 19 17.38 -2.40 -3.39
CA LEU A 19 18.58 -1.72 -2.96
C LEU A 19 18.75 -0.42 -3.76
N LYS A 20 19.11 0.65 -3.05
CA LYS A 20 19.38 1.96 -3.66
C LYS A 20 20.72 2.49 -3.17
N SER A 21 21.33 3.32 -4.01
CA SER A 21 22.54 4.08 -3.68
C SER A 21 22.32 5.55 -4.06
N VAL A 22 21.39 6.20 -3.36
CA VAL A 22 20.94 7.57 -3.63
C VAL A 22 21.14 8.44 -2.40
N SER A 23 21.27 9.76 -2.59
CA SER A 23 21.43 10.68 -1.46
C SER A 23 20.19 10.77 -0.56
N ARG A 24 19.01 10.46 -1.09
CA ARG A 24 17.73 10.34 -0.37
C ARG A 24 16.71 9.57 -1.20
N PHE A 25 15.72 8.98 -0.54
CA PHE A 25 14.54 8.46 -1.24
C PHE A 25 13.74 9.56 -1.96
N SER A 26 13.10 9.19 -3.07
CA SER A 26 12.17 10.02 -3.82
C SER A 26 10.79 9.35 -3.87
N SER A 27 9.75 10.13 -4.19
CA SER A 27 8.40 9.59 -4.39
C SER A 27 8.34 8.57 -5.54
N ALA A 28 9.22 8.66 -6.52
CA ALA A 28 9.33 7.68 -7.59
C ALA A 28 9.76 6.29 -7.07
N HIS A 29 10.69 6.25 -6.10
CA HIS A 29 11.10 4.98 -5.48
C HIS A 29 9.93 4.32 -4.73
N GLU A 30 9.12 5.12 -4.03
CA GLU A 30 7.94 4.62 -3.33
C GLU A 30 6.86 4.15 -4.31
N ALA A 31 6.63 4.90 -5.39
CA ALA A 31 5.67 4.53 -6.43
C ALA A 31 6.05 3.18 -7.08
N GLN A 32 7.35 2.95 -7.33
CA GLN A 32 7.85 1.67 -7.83
C GLN A 32 7.58 0.53 -6.84
N ALA A 33 7.91 0.73 -5.56
CA ALA A 33 7.64 -0.27 -4.53
C ALA A 33 6.14 -0.59 -4.39
N ILE A 34 5.27 0.43 -4.48
CA ILE A 34 3.81 0.26 -4.48
C ILE A 34 3.36 -0.54 -5.71
N HIS A 35 3.94 -0.31 -6.88
CA HIS A 35 3.61 -1.07 -8.09
C HIS A 35 3.83 -2.57 -7.88
N TYR A 36 4.95 -2.98 -7.28
CA TYR A 36 5.19 -4.39 -6.93
C TYR A 36 4.14 -4.95 -5.96
N LEU A 37 3.71 -4.16 -4.96
CA LEU A 37 2.62 -4.58 -4.07
C LEU A 37 1.29 -4.78 -4.82
N THR A 38 1.01 -3.94 -5.82
CA THR A 38 -0.18 -4.12 -6.66
C THR A 38 -0.10 -5.37 -7.54
N ALA A 39 1.11 -5.78 -7.94
CA ALA A 39 1.38 -7.00 -8.72
C ALA A 39 1.28 -8.31 -7.91
N GLY A 40 0.82 -8.26 -6.65
CA GLY A 40 0.52 -9.44 -5.84
C GLY A 40 1.41 -9.62 -4.62
N LEU A 41 2.49 -8.84 -4.50
CA LEU A 41 3.35 -8.87 -3.31
C LEU A 41 2.68 -8.21 -2.10
N GLN A 42 3.13 -8.59 -0.90
CA GLN A 42 2.56 -8.15 0.38
C GLN A 42 3.41 -7.10 1.09
N LEU A 43 4.71 -7.11 0.85
CA LEU A 43 5.67 -6.23 1.50
C LEU A 43 6.74 -5.77 0.52
N ALA A 44 7.09 -4.48 0.59
CA ALA A 44 8.24 -3.91 -0.08
C ALA A 44 9.20 -3.33 0.97
N LEU A 45 10.46 -3.72 0.89
CA LEU A 45 11.55 -3.22 1.71
C LEU A 45 12.54 -2.48 0.82
N LEU A 46 12.64 -1.17 0.99
CA LEU A 46 13.64 -0.37 0.30
C LEU A 46 14.79 -0.11 1.27
N ILE A 47 16.03 -0.33 0.82
CA ILE A 47 17.24 -0.12 1.61
C ILE A 47 18.17 0.78 0.81
N ASN A 48 18.53 1.95 1.36
CA ASN A 48 19.39 2.91 0.70
C ASN A 48 20.75 3.02 1.41
N PHE A 49 21.80 2.65 0.69
CA PHE A 49 23.20 2.69 1.14
C PHE A 49 23.94 3.95 0.67
N GLY A 50 23.32 4.81 -0.14
CA GLY A 50 23.97 5.99 -0.72
C GLY A 50 23.80 7.29 0.08
N ALA A 51 23.05 7.24 1.19
CA ALA A 51 22.91 8.36 2.12
C ALA A 51 24.06 8.39 3.14
N SER A 52 24.13 9.45 3.95
CA SER A 52 25.15 9.58 5.02
C SER A 52 25.05 8.49 6.10
N SER A 53 23.92 7.80 6.17
CA SER A 53 23.66 6.64 7.01
C SER A 53 22.70 5.69 6.31
N LEU A 54 22.61 4.44 6.77
CA LEU A 54 21.64 3.48 6.22
C LEU A 54 20.20 3.98 6.41
N GLU A 55 19.51 4.22 5.30
CA GLU A 55 18.08 4.52 5.31
C GLU A 55 17.30 3.29 4.86
N HIS A 56 16.11 3.08 5.44
CA HIS A 56 15.23 2.02 4.98
C HIS A 56 13.76 2.45 5.06
N ARG A 57 12.93 1.85 4.19
CA ARG A 57 11.48 2.01 4.21
C ARG A 57 10.79 0.67 4.08
N ARG A 58 9.75 0.48 4.88
CA ARG A 58 8.90 -0.72 4.87
C ARG A 58 7.49 -0.31 4.46
N ILE A 59 7.02 -0.84 3.33
CA ILE A 59 5.67 -0.57 2.81
C ILE A 59 4.89 -1.89 2.84
N VAL A 60 3.80 -1.92 3.60
CA VAL A 60 2.92 -3.09 3.73
C VAL A 60 1.68 -2.86 2.89
N LYS A 61 1.27 -3.86 2.11
CA LYS A 61 0.01 -3.82 1.37
C LYS A 61 -1.16 -3.73 2.35
N SER A 62 -1.80 -2.58 2.41
CA SER A 62 -3.01 -2.40 3.22
C SER A 62 -4.16 -3.18 2.59
N GLN A 63 -4.85 -3.99 3.39
CA GLN A 63 -6.13 -4.54 2.97
C GLN A 63 -7.14 -3.40 2.97
N LYS A 64 -7.72 -3.08 1.80
CA LYS A 64 -8.91 -2.22 1.77
C LYS A 64 -9.97 -2.93 2.61
N GLN A 65 -10.27 -2.43 3.80
CA GLN A 65 -11.50 -2.82 4.46
C GLN A 65 -12.63 -2.46 3.48
N PRO A 66 -13.56 -3.37 3.18
CA PRO A 66 -14.76 -2.98 2.46
C PRO A 66 -15.39 -1.86 3.29
N GLN A 67 -15.52 -0.68 2.68
CA GLN A 67 -16.27 0.40 3.29
C GLN A 67 -17.66 -0.18 3.57
N LYS A 68 -18.00 -0.39 4.84
CA LYS A 68 -19.37 -0.71 5.23
C LYS A 68 -20.19 0.49 4.82
N PHE A 69 -20.79 0.45 3.63
CA PHE A 69 -21.92 1.31 3.35
C PHE A 69 -22.96 0.94 4.40
N ALA A 70 -23.18 1.83 5.37
CA ALA A 70 -24.24 1.67 6.36
C ALA A 70 -25.52 1.34 5.57
N SER A 71 -26.09 0.16 5.84
CA SER A 71 -27.28 -0.30 5.14
C SER A 71 -28.37 0.75 5.27
N ILE A 72 -28.70 1.42 4.16
CA ILE A 72 -29.78 2.42 4.05
C ILE A 72 -31.13 1.84 4.55
N ARG A 73 -31.24 0.51 4.62
CA ARG A 73 -32.38 -0.22 5.18
C ARG A 73 -32.61 -0.01 6.68
N GLU A 74 -31.61 0.36 7.47
CA GLU A 74 -31.80 0.60 8.92
C GLU A 74 -32.34 2.01 9.23
N ILE A 75 -32.11 2.97 8.32
CA ILE A 75 -32.53 4.38 8.50
C ILE A 75 -34.00 4.56 8.09
N SER A 76 -34.48 3.81 7.10
CA SER A 76 -35.86 3.92 6.62
C SER A 76 -36.91 3.27 7.53
N GLY A 77 -36.51 2.42 8.49
CA GLY A 77 -37.44 1.63 9.32
C GLY A 77 -37.83 2.25 10.67
N LYS A 78 -37.26 3.39 11.06
CA LYS A 78 -37.49 3.99 12.39
C LYS A 78 -38.41 5.21 12.41
N ASN A 79 -38.93 5.66 11.26
CA ASN A 79 -39.65 6.93 11.16
C ASN A 79 -41.18 6.79 11.04
N SER A 80 -41.80 5.75 11.63
CA SER A 80 -43.25 5.48 11.42
C SER A 80 -44.05 5.11 12.67
N LEU A 81 -43.60 5.44 13.90
CA LEU A 81 -44.38 5.11 15.12
C LEU A 81 -44.49 6.24 16.17
N GLU A 82 -44.30 7.52 15.83
CA GLU A 82 -44.53 8.63 16.78
C GLU A 82 -45.42 9.78 16.23
N GLU A 83 -46.49 9.46 15.49
CA GLU A 83 -47.54 10.42 15.17
C GLU A 83 -48.94 9.77 15.23
N THR A 84 -49.40 9.36 16.43
CA THR A 84 -50.82 9.42 16.84
C THR A 84 -50.92 9.18 18.35
N SER A 85 -51.06 10.25 19.14
CA SER A 85 -51.74 10.28 20.44
C SER A 85 -52.11 11.71 20.77
#